data_AF-A0A832FNR8-F1
#
_entry.id   AF-A0A832FNR8-F1
#
_cell.length_a   1.000
_cell.length_b   1.000
_cell.length_c   1.000
_cell.angle_alpha   90.00
_cell.angle_beta   90.00
_cell.angle_gamma   90.00
#
_symmetry.space_group_name_H-M   'P 1'
#
loop_
_entity.id
_entity.type
_entity.pdbx_description
1 polymer ?
#
loop_
_entity_poly.entity_id
_entity_poly.type
_entity_poly.pdbx_seq_one_letter_code
_entity_poly.pdbx_strand_id
1 'polypeptide(L)' 'MFQMAPVKENQELEVVIDDIGSKGDGIARIQGYLIFVPNSKIGERVKVRILSVGGKFAVAERI' A
#
# COMPACT_ATOMS: atom_id res chain seq x y z
N MET A 1 7.28 18.46 -13.03
CA MET A 1 7.08 18.51 -11.56
C MET A 1 7.11 17.07 -11.07
N PHE A 2 8.04 16.70 -10.20
CA PHE A 2 8.08 15.35 -9.63
C PHE A 2 6.91 15.23 -8.65
N GLN A 3 5.88 14.47 -9.03
CA GLN A 3 4.78 14.17 -8.12
C GLN A 3 5.36 13.27 -7.03
N MET A 4 5.60 13.83 -5.84
CA MET A 4 6.15 13.07 -4.73
C MET A 4 5.09 12.06 -4.31
N ALA A 5 5.46 10.78 -4.30
CA ALA A 5 4.59 9.75 -3.75
C ALA A 5 4.25 10.11 -2.28
N PRO A 6 3.03 9.84 -1.81
CA PRO A 6 2.60 10.19 -0.45
C PRO A 6 3.24 9.29 0.62
N VAL A 7 4.08 8.34 0.22
CA VAL A 7 4.75 7.36 1.07
C VAL A 7 6.25 7.30 0.76
N LYS A 8 7.04 6.82 1.73
CA LYS A 8 8.49 6.63 1.62
C LYS A 8 8.89 5.19 1.88
N GLU A 9 9.97 4.74 1.26
CA GLU A 9 10.56 3.42 1.57
C GLU A 9 10.92 3.32 3.05
N ASN A 10 10.70 2.15 3.64
CA ASN A 10 10.85 1.85 5.06
C ASN A 10 9.90 2.60 6.01
N GLN A 11 8.96 3.38 5.48
CA GLN A 11 7.92 3.98 6.31
C GLN A 11 6.95 2.91 6.80
N GLU A 12 6.64 2.96 8.09
CA GLU A 12 5.58 2.15 8.69
C GLU A 12 4.31 2.99 8.86
N LEU A 13 3.17 2.41 8.51
CA LEU A 13 1.88 3.07 8.62
C LEU A 13 0.76 2.04 8.74
N GLU A 14 -0.37 2.47 9.31
CA GLU A 14 -1.60 1.69 9.28
C GLU A 14 -2.43 2.06 8.06
N VAL A 15 -2.88 1.04 7.34
CA VAL A 15 -3.73 1.19 6.18
C VAL A 15 -4.96 0.29 6.31
N VAL A 16 -6.04 0.71 5.65
CA VAL A 16 -7.23 -0.13 5.48
C VAL A 16 -7.21 -0.66 4.06
N ILE A 17 -7.35 -1.97 3.92
CA ILE A 17 -7.47 -2.60 2.61
C ILE A 17 -8.88 -2.37 2.11
N ASP A 18 -9.01 -1.64 1.00
CA ASP A 18 -10.30 -1.27 0.42
C ASP A 18 -10.70 -2.19 -0.74
N ASP A 19 -9.75 -2.93 -1.31
CA ASP A 19 -9.93 -3.72 -2.53
C ASP A 19 -8.91 -4.89 -2.60
N ILE A 20 -9.16 -5.85 -3.49
CA ILE A 20 -8.27 -6.99 -3.76
C ILE A 20 -7.93 -7.01 -5.24
N GLY A 21 -6.64 -6.95 -5.55
CA GLY A 21 -6.13 -7.11 -6.91
C GLY A 21 -6.35 -8.54 -7.42
N SER A 22 -6.30 -8.71 -8.75
CA SER A 22 -6.58 -10.00 -9.41
C SER A 22 -5.68 -11.16 -8.99
N LYS A 23 -4.52 -10.88 -8.37
CA LYS A 23 -3.59 -11.89 -7.84
C LYS A 23 -3.85 -12.27 -6.37
N GLY A 24 -4.86 -11.67 -5.74
CA GLY A 24 -5.15 -11.85 -4.32
C GLY A 24 -4.41 -10.86 -3.41
N ASP A 25 -3.70 -9.87 -3.98
CA ASP A 25 -3.03 -8.83 -3.21
C ASP A 25 -4.05 -7.81 -2.68
N GLY A 26 -3.93 -7.44 -1.41
CA GLY A 26 -4.70 -6.34 -0.84
C GLY A 26 -4.26 -5.02 -1.43
N ILE A 27 -5.21 -4.12 -1.68
CA ILE A 27 -4.96 -2.78 -2.16
C ILE A 27 -5.42 -1.79 -1.09
N ALA A 28 -4.51 -0.92 -0.69
CA ALA A 28 -4.81 0.26 0.09
C ALA A 28 -4.61 1.52 -0.76
N ARG A 29 -5.37 2.57 -0.46
CA ARG A 29 -5.27 3.88 -1.13
C ARG A 29 -4.92 4.97 -0.14
N ILE A 30 -3.88 5.74 -0.45
CA ILE A 30 -3.52 6.95 0.29
C ILE A 30 -3.50 8.11 -0.68
N GLN A 31 -4.42 9.05 -0.51
CA GLN A 31 -4.54 10.22 -1.40
C GLN A 31 -4.64 9.83 -2.90
N GLY A 32 -5.30 8.70 -3.20
CA GLY A 32 -5.41 8.16 -4.56
C GLY A 32 -4.19 7.36 -5.06
N TYR A 33 -3.12 7.29 -4.26
CA TYR A 33 -1.95 6.48 -4.56
C TYR A 33 -2.13 5.04 -4.08
N LEU A 34 -1.85 4.08 -4.96
CA LEU A 34 -2.07 2.66 -4.70
C LEU A 34 -0.91 2.05 -3.91
N ILE A 35 -1.25 1.26 -2.89
CA ILE A 35 -0.30 0.50 -2.09
C ILE A 35 -0.74 -0.96 -2.12
N PHE A 36 0.10 -1.80 -2.70
CA PHE A 36 -0.13 -3.25 -2.74
C PHE A 36 0.41 -3.89 -1.47
N VAL A 37 -0.46 -4.64 -0.79
CA VAL A 37 -0.20 -5.34 0.46
C VAL A 37 -0.57 -6.82 0.28
N PRO A 38 0.40 -7.71 0.00
CA PRO A 38 0.10 -9.12 -0.16
C PRO A 38 -0.44 -9.73 1.15
N ASN A 39 -1.15 -10.86 1.04
CA ASN A 39 -1.70 -11.59 2.18
C ASN A 39 -2.65 -10.78 3.08
N SER A 40 -3.40 -9.84 2.52
CA SER A 40 -4.35 -9.00 3.26
C SER A 40 -5.77 -9.12 2.70
N LYS A 41 -6.78 -8.83 3.52
CA LYS A 41 -8.21 -8.98 3.14
C LYS A 41 -8.94 -7.65 3.11
N ILE A 42 -9.98 -7.53 2.28
CA ILE A 42 -10.86 -6.32 2.24
C ILE A 42 -11.44 -6.05 3.62
N GLY A 43 -11.40 -4.78 4.04
CA GLY A 43 -11.90 -4.32 5.33
C GLY A 43 -10.92 -4.54 6.49
N GLU A 44 -9.78 -5.19 6.26
CA GLU A 44 -8.75 -5.36 7.27
C GLU A 44 -7.98 -4.05 7.46
N ARG A 45 -7.77 -3.68 8.73
CA ARG A 45 -6.86 -2.60 9.11
C ARG A 45 -5.55 -3.23 9.56
N VAL A 46 -4.50 -3.03 8.78
CA VAL A 46 -3.18 -3.65 8.98
C VAL A 46 -2.10 -2.59 9.10
N LYS A 47 -1.11 -2.86 9.95
CA LYS A 47 0.14 -2.12 9.95
C LYS A 47 1.03 -2.69 8.84
N VAL A 48 1.61 -1.81 8.03
CA VAL A 48 2.45 -2.19 6.90
C VAL A 48 3.73 -1.38 6.89
N ARG A 49 4.79 -1.97 6.34
CA ARG A 49 6.05 -1.31 6.02
C ARG A 49 6.18 -1.19 4.52
N ILE A 50 6.41 0.03 4.03
CA ILE A 50 6.67 0.26 2.60
C ILE A 50 8.02 -0.33 2.23
N LEU A 51 8.00 -1.26 1.27
CA LEU A 51 9.19 -1.91 0.74
C LEU A 51 9.80 -1.09 -0.39
N SER A 52 8.98 -0.64 -1.34
CA SER A 52 9.43 0.17 -2.46
C SER A 52 8.36 1.13 -2.95
N VAL A 53 8.79 2.29 -3.44
CA VAL A 53 7.93 3.38 -3.92
C VAL A 53 8.19 3.60 -5.41
N GLY A 54 7.22 3.24 -6.25
CA GLY A 54 7.25 3.53 -7.68
C GLY A 54 6.70 4.92 -8.03
N GLY A 55 6.46 5.17 -9.31
CA GLY A 55 5.81 6.41 -9.75
C GLY A 55 4.28 6.40 -9.64
N LYS A 56 3.65 5.22 -9.73
CA LYS A 56 2.18 5.06 -9.73
C LYS A 56 1.64 4.28 -8.52
N PHE A 57 2.49 3.47 -7.88
CA PHE A 57 2.12 2.62 -6.77
C PHE A 57 3.33 2.30 -5.89
N ALA A 58 3.07 1.92 -4.65
CA ALA A 58 4.05 1.35 -3.73
C ALA A 58 3.72 -0.11 -3.43
N VAL A 59 4.74 -0.85 -3.00
CA VAL A 59 4.60 -2.19 -2.46
C VAL A 59 4.94 -2.13 -0.98
N ALA A 60 4.13 -2.77 -0.16
CA ALA A 60 4.31 -2.84 1.28
C ALA A 60 4.13 -4.27 1.77
N GLU A 61 4.77 -4.61 2.88
CA GLU A 61 4.53 -5.87 3.59
C GLU A 61 3.83 -5.60 4.91
N ARG A 62 3.01 -6.57 5.34
CA ARG A 62 2.40 -6.55 6.66
C ARG A 62 3.46 -6.81 7.73
N ILE A 63 3.38 -6.06 8.83
CA ILE A 63 4.18 -6.25 10.05
C ILE A 63 3.36 -6.97 11.12
#